data_AF-A0A6G0QYW9-F1
#
_entry.id   AF-A0A6G0QYW9-F1
#
_cell.length_a   1.000
_cell.length_b   1.000
_cell.length_c   1.000
_cell.angle_alpha   90.00
_cell.angle_beta   90.00
_cell.angle_gamma   90.00
#
_symmetry.space_group_name_H-M   'P 1'
#
loop_
_entity.id
_entity.type
_entity.pdbx_description
1 polymer ?
#
loop_
_entity_poly.entity_id
_entity_poly.type
_entity_poly.pdbx_seq_one_letter_code
_entity_poly.pdbx_strand_id
1 'polypeptide(L)'
;MFNYYWVDDHINVATDLGTNCQDAEHSLRHAMTTILGPDAVNEDKLSEWGTRHQALGLIFDTVSGTISMPPAKVIKATACVAAAYGSSDLSRTEYRSLLGRLRHVATCIRPARPFLQRLRMQERRLRRWQRVPVTAPMKQVLRWWAIILPSPLLNGVPMEYFHRSPEPAVVVEMDASDSGLCALIPSDRGVLHYPFSAAERGLIEATKLNPQVGFDINYRELLSCAFAVHTWGRRWASQRRPADPLLHVQFKIDNTSAVAWHNRMASCNFRAQTIVCLLGFWEVGLGLRSSAVHVAGADNRIADAGSRTNSGAAMASFFQELTSGWAQVEILPDIAELEATWHSISERILWSLQPTPSIWPRSAPGTPGQPAEASSPRSSDTPRMFNYN
;
A
#
# COMPACT_ATOMS: atom_id res chain seq x y z
N MET A 1 -13.57 14.69 23.48
CA MET A 1 -14.48 13.83 22.70
C MET A 1 -14.26 14.14 21.22
N PHE A 2 -14.14 13.11 20.40
CA PHE A 2 -14.08 13.18 18.95
C PHE A 2 -15.21 12.33 18.38
N ASN A 3 -15.97 12.89 17.44
CA ASN A 3 -17.08 12.19 16.79
C ASN A 3 -16.85 12.20 15.29
N TYR A 4 -17.03 11.05 14.67
CA TYR A 4 -16.96 10.87 13.24
C TYR A 4 -18.19 10.13 12.77
N TYR A 5 -18.73 10.53 11.62
CA TYR A 5 -19.84 9.83 11.00
C TYR A 5 -19.55 9.59 9.52
N TRP A 6 -20.00 8.45 9.02
CA TRP A 6 -19.88 8.08 7.61
C TRP A 6 -21.13 7.36 7.16
N VAL A 7 -21.95 8.06 6.37
CA VAL A 7 -23.29 7.59 5.96
C VAL A 7 -24.10 7.25 7.21
N ASP A 8 -24.31 5.97 7.52
CA ASP A 8 -25.10 5.50 8.65
C ASP A 8 -24.24 5.12 9.88
N ASP A 9 -22.92 5.07 9.72
CA ASP A 9 -21.99 4.69 10.79
C ASP A 9 -21.61 5.91 11.65
N HIS A 10 -21.86 5.86 12.95
CA HIS A 10 -21.40 6.84 13.93
C HIS A 10 -20.30 6.24 14.82
N ILE A 11 -19.17 6.94 14.96
CA ILE A 11 -17.99 6.50 15.69
C ILE A 11 -17.61 7.60 16.69
N ASN A 12 -17.69 7.28 17.98
CA ASN A 12 -17.30 8.18 19.06
C ASN A 12 -15.99 7.71 19.69
N VAL A 13 -15.11 8.66 19.97
CA VAL A 13 -13.85 8.42 20.68
C VAL A 13 -13.76 9.42 21.84
N ALA A 14 -13.66 8.90 23.05
CA ALA A 14 -13.57 9.69 24.27
C ALA A 14 -12.43 9.16 25.14
N THR A 15 -11.85 10.06 25.94
CA THR A 15 -10.99 9.66 27.05
C THR A 15 -11.88 9.11 28.16
N ASP A 16 -11.52 7.94 28.68
CA ASP A 16 -12.23 7.29 29.77
C ASP A 16 -11.94 7.98 31.11
N LEU A 17 -12.55 9.16 31.28
CA LEU A 17 -12.44 10.01 32.46
C LEU A 17 -13.84 10.37 32.92
N GLY A 18 -14.19 9.95 34.14
CA GLY A 18 -15.52 10.21 34.71
C GLY A 18 -16.64 9.61 33.86
N THR A 19 -17.64 10.42 33.53
CA THR A 19 -18.82 10.01 32.77
C THR A 19 -18.69 10.26 31.26
N ASN A 20 -17.54 10.72 30.76
CA ASN A 20 -17.38 11.18 29.38
C ASN A 20 -17.92 10.23 28.32
N CYS A 21 -17.64 8.93 28.44
CA CYS A 21 -18.12 7.91 27.49
C CYS A 21 -19.66 7.78 27.54
N GLN A 22 -20.23 7.74 28.75
CA GLN A 22 -21.67 7.66 28.95
C GLN A 22 -22.38 8.93 28.48
N ASP A 23 -21.85 10.10 28.81
CA ASP A 23 -22.38 11.41 28.39
C ASP A 23 -22.35 11.53 26.86
N ALA A 24 -21.27 11.05 26.23
CA ALA A 24 -21.11 11.02 24.79
C ALA A 24 -22.17 10.15 24.10
N GLU A 25 -22.37 8.94 24.61
CA GLU A 25 -23.37 8.01 24.10
C GLU A 25 -24.78 8.58 24.30
N HIS A 26 -25.13 9.00 25.51
CA HIS A 26 -26.44 9.53 25.84
C HIS A 26 -26.78 10.76 24.99
N SER A 27 -25.82 11.67 24.81
CA SER A 27 -26.00 12.86 23.97
C SER A 27 -26.26 12.49 22.50
N LEU A 28 -25.50 11.54 21.94
CA LEU A 28 -25.70 11.10 20.56
C LEU A 28 -27.05 10.41 20.38
N ARG A 29 -27.39 9.49 21.28
CA ARG A 29 -28.66 8.75 21.28
C ARG A 29 -29.84 9.72 21.36
N HIS A 30 -29.78 10.66 22.30
CA HIS A 30 -30.81 11.69 22.46
C HIS A 30 -30.97 12.54 21.20
N ALA A 31 -29.88 12.97 20.58
CA ALA A 31 -29.93 13.74 19.33
C ALA A 31 -30.52 12.92 18.18
N MET A 32 -30.09 11.68 17.98
CA MET A 32 -30.60 10.79 16.93
C MET A 32 -32.09 10.53 17.12
N THR A 33 -32.52 10.17 18.33
CA THR A 33 -33.93 9.91 18.62
C THR A 33 -34.81 11.15 18.45
N THR A 34 -34.30 12.33 18.84
CA THR A 34 -35.05 13.59 18.72
C THR A 34 -35.23 14.01 17.26
N ILE A 35 -34.20 13.84 16.43
CA ILE A 35 -34.20 14.32 15.03
C ILE A 35 -34.81 13.28 14.08
N LEU A 36 -34.47 12.00 14.26
CA LEU A 36 -34.80 10.92 13.32
C LEU A 36 -35.92 9.99 13.83
N GLY A 37 -36.30 10.10 15.11
CA GLY A 37 -37.35 9.29 15.74
C GLY A 37 -36.83 8.11 16.57
N PRO A 38 -37.72 7.42 17.30
CA PRO A 38 -37.36 6.35 18.24
C PRO A 38 -36.62 5.17 17.61
N ASP A 39 -36.87 4.89 16.32
CA ASP A 39 -36.28 3.76 15.59
C ASP A 39 -34.93 4.09 14.93
N ALA A 40 -34.38 5.28 15.18
CA ALA A 40 -33.15 5.75 14.56
C ALA A 40 -31.89 5.00 15.03
N VAL A 41 -31.95 4.40 16.23
CA VAL A 41 -30.83 3.68 16.83
C VAL A 41 -31.10 2.18 16.78
N ASN A 42 -30.21 1.43 16.14
CA ASN A 42 -30.26 -0.01 16.13
C ASN A 42 -29.47 -0.56 17.32
N GLU A 43 -30.18 -0.98 18.37
CA GLU A 43 -29.59 -1.47 19.61
C GLU A 43 -28.70 -2.72 19.41
N ASP A 44 -29.09 -3.60 18.48
CA ASP A 44 -28.33 -4.83 18.19
C ASP A 44 -26.97 -4.54 17.52
N LYS A 45 -26.82 -3.35 16.94
CA LYS A 45 -25.59 -2.91 16.26
C LYS A 45 -24.78 -1.91 17.08
N LEU A 46 -25.30 -1.43 18.20
CA LEU A 46 -24.60 -0.51 19.07
C LEU A 46 -23.46 -1.26 19.78
N SER A 47 -22.22 -0.87 19.53
CA SER A 47 -21.07 -1.46 20.20
C SER A 47 -20.87 -0.83 21.57
N GLU A 48 -20.62 -1.65 22.59
CA GLU A 48 -20.18 -1.18 23.91
C GLU A 48 -18.87 -0.38 23.82
N TRP A 49 -18.61 0.48 24.81
CA TRP A 49 -17.33 1.17 24.91
C TRP A 49 -16.18 0.20 25.12
N GLY A 50 -15.05 0.48 24.48
CA GLY A 50 -13.88 -0.38 24.55
C GLY A 50 -12.66 0.29 23.92
N THR A 51 -11.50 -0.25 24.23
CA THR A 51 -10.23 0.25 23.67
C THR A 51 -9.88 -0.39 22.33
N ARG A 52 -10.58 -1.46 21.94
CA ARG A 52 -10.39 -2.14 20.67
C ARG A 52 -11.72 -2.29 19.94
N HIS A 53 -11.83 -1.64 18.78
CA HIS A 53 -13.09 -1.56 18.03
C HIS A 53 -12.92 -1.73 16.55
N GLN A 54 -13.92 -2.38 15.91
CA GLN A 54 -13.96 -2.48 14.47
C GLN A 54 -14.82 -1.36 13.87
N ALA A 55 -14.19 -0.43 13.15
CA ALA A 55 -14.84 0.72 12.53
C ALA A 55 -14.30 0.95 11.13
N LEU A 56 -15.11 1.47 10.20
CA LEU A 56 -14.72 1.70 8.78
C LEU A 56 -14.09 0.45 8.10
N GLY A 57 -14.42 -0.73 8.64
CA GLY A 57 -13.87 -1.98 8.18
C GLY A 57 -12.42 -2.29 8.58
N LEU A 58 -11.86 -1.58 9.56
CA LEU A 58 -10.55 -1.78 10.19
C LEU A 58 -10.73 -2.01 11.70
N ILE A 59 -9.74 -2.61 12.35
CA ILE A 59 -9.69 -2.73 13.81
C ILE A 59 -8.78 -1.61 14.33
N PHE A 60 -9.31 -0.76 15.19
CA PHE A 60 -8.56 0.26 15.92
C PHE A 60 -8.29 -0.25 17.32
N ASP A 61 -7.06 -0.11 17.79
CA ASP A 61 -6.66 -0.42 19.16
C ASP A 61 -5.98 0.81 19.76
N THR A 62 -6.65 1.43 20.73
CA THR A 62 -6.21 2.68 21.37
C THR A 62 -5.17 2.45 22.46
N VAL A 63 -5.02 1.23 22.99
CA VAL A 63 -3.97 0.90 23.97
C VAL A 63 -2.63 0.75 23.26
N SER A 64 -2.59 -0.05 22.19
CA SER A 64 -1.37 -0.24 21.40
C SER A 64 -1.13 0.91 20.41
N GLY A 65 -2.13 1.75 20.15
CA GLY A 65 -2.03 2.85 19.19
C GLY A 65 -1.93 2.34 17.75
N THR A 66 -2.62 1.23 17.42
CA THR A 66 -2.48 0.57 16.12
C THR A 66 -3.79 0.39 15.37
N ILE A 67 -3.67 0.18 14.07
CA ILE A 67 -4.74 -0.15 13.13
C ILE A 67 -4.41 -1.47 12.43
N SER A 68 -5.38 -2.38 12.39
CA SER A 68 -5.22 -3.71 11.81
C SER A 68 -6.35 -4.06 10.84
N MET A 69 -6.08 -4.97 9.91
CA MET A 69 -7.09 -5.59 9.08
C MET A 69 -7.83 -6.68 9.86
N PRO A 70 -9.19 -6.71 9.86
CA PRO A 70 -9.92 -7.82 10.44
C PRO A 70 -9.50 -9.18 9.85
N PRO A 71 -9.20 -10.21 10.67
CA PRO A 71 -8.75 -11.52 10.19
C PRO A 71 -9.70 -12.14 9.16
N ALA A 72 -11.01 -12.00 9.35
CA ALA A 72 -12.02 -12.48 8.41
C ALA A 72 -11.90 -11.82 7.02
N LYS A 73 -11.47 -10.55 6.94
CA LYS A 73 -11.22 -9.87 5.67
C LYS A 73 -9.92 -10.35 5.02
N VAL A 74 -8.87 -10.60 5.80
CA VAL A 74 -7.61 -11.18 5.31
C VAL A 74 -7.87 -12.56 4.70
N ILE A 75 -8.61 -13.43 5.37
CA ILE A 75 -8.97 -14.77 4.87
C ILE A 75 -9.73 -14.66 3.54
N LYS A 76 -10.76 -13.81 3.48
CA LYS A 76 -11.55 -13.59 2.25
C LYS A 76 -10.71 -13.00 1.11
N ALA A 77 -9.80 -12.08 1.40
CA ALA A 77 -8.90 -11.50 0.39
C ALA A 77 -7.90 -12.54 -0.12
N THR A 78 -7.35 -13.37 0.77
CA THR A 78 -6.39 -14.44 0.44
C THR A 78 -7.04 -15.47 -0.49
N ALA A 79 -8.23 -15.97 -0.14
CA ALA A 79 -8.98 -16.89 -0.98
C ALA A 79 -9.29 -16.27 -2.36
N CYS A 80 -9.66 -15.00 -2.40
CA CYS A 80 -9.96 -14.29 -3.64
C CYS A 80 -8.72 -14.11 -4.54
N VAL A 81 -7.55 -13.81 -3.96
CA VAL A 81 -6.27 -13.72 -4.68
C VAL A 81 -5.85 -15.08 -5.23
N ALA A 82 -5.95 -16.14 -4.43
CA ALA A 82 -5.62 -17.50 -4.85
C ALA A 82 -6.50 -17.97 -6.02
N ALA A 83 -7.82 -17.76 -5.91
CA ALA A 83 -8.76 -18.05 -6.99
C ALA A 83 -8.39 -17.26 -8.27
N ALA A 84 -8.17 -15.95 -8.15
CA ALA A 84 -7.83 -15.11 -9.29
C ALA A 84 -6.51 -15.49 -9.96
N TYR A 85 -5.52 -15.94 -9.18
CA TYR A 85 -4.22 -16.36 -9.69
C TYR A 85 -4.29 -17.67 -10.49
N GLY A 86 -5.16 -18.60 -10.05
CA GLY A 86 -5.38 -19.90 -10.69
C GLY A 86 -6.24 -19.83 -11.96
N SER A 87 -7.01 -18.76 -12.15
CA SER A 87 -7.85 -18.59 -13.33
C SER A 87 -7.07 -18.16 -14.58
N SER A 88 -7.57 -18.52 -15.76
CA SER A 88 -7.16 -17.93 -17.04
C SER A 88 -7.70 -16.52 -17.22
N ASP A 89 -8.90 -16.27 -16.71
CA ASP A 89 -9.66 -15.05 -16.86
C ASP A 89 -10.73 -14.93 -15.75
N LEU A 90 -11.21 -13.72 -15.52
CA LEU A 90 -12.20 -13.40 -14.50
C LEU A 90 -13.45 -12.79 -15.13
N SER A 91 -14.62 -13.12 -14.62
CA SER A 91 -15.82 -12.31 -14.86
C SER A 91 -15.62 -10.89 -14.27
N ARG A 92 -16.39 -9.93 -14.79
CA ARG A 92 -16.39 -8.56 -14.26
C ARG A 92 -16.74 -8.52 -12.77
N THR A 93 -17.65 -9.39 -12.32
CA THR A 93 -18.04 -9.48 -10.91
C THR A 93 -16.88 -9.99 -10.06
N GLU A 94 -16.20 -11.07 -10.46
CA GLU A 94 -15.03 -11.61 -9.76
C GLU A 94 -13.89 -10.58 -9.72
N TYR A 95 -13.61 -9.90 -10.83
CA TYR A 95 -12.58 -8.88 -10.88
C TYR A 95 -12.88 -7.68 -9.98
N ARG A 96 -14.12 -7.16 -9.97
CA ARG A 96 -14.52 -6.09 -9.05
C ARG A 96 -14.52 -6.53 -7.59
N SER A 97 -14.92 -7.78 -7.34
CA SER A 97 -14.91 -8.43 -6.04
C SER A 97 -13.47 -8.52 -5.49
N LEU A 98 -12.51 -8.87 -6.32
CA LEU A 98 -11.07 -8.84 -6.04
C LEU A 98 -10.61 -7.41 -5.71
N LEU A 99 -10.83 -6.45 -6.60
CA LEU A 99 -10.44 -5.05 -6.40
C LEU A 99 -11.03 -4.44 -5.11
N GLY A 100 -12.29 -4.75 -4.80
CA GLY A 100 -12.98 -4.28 -3.61
C GLY A 100 -12.35 -4.81 -2.31
N ARG A 101 -12.01 -6.09 -2.26
CA ARG A 101 -11.33 -6.69 -1.09
C ARG A 101 -9.94 -6.11 -0.90
N LEU A 102 -9.16 -6.03 -1.97
CA LEU A 102 -7.80 -5.49 -1.95
C LEU A 102 -7.76 -3.99 -1.63
N ARG A 103 -8.82 -3.24 -1.97
CA ARG A 103 -8.98 -1.84 -1.57
C ARG A 103 -8.96 -1.66 -0.05
N HIS A 104 -9.65 -2.51 0.72
CA HIS A 104 -9.61 -2.40 2.18
C HIS A 104 -8.18 -2.59 2.72
N VAL A 105 -7.44 -3.54 2.16
CA VAL A 105 -6.05 -3.78 2.52
C VAL A 105 -5.17 -2.57 2.18
N ALA A 106 -5.34 -1.97 1.00
CA ALA A 106 -4.62 -0.75 0.59
C ALA A 106 -4.99 0.51 1.40
N THR A 107 -6.13 0.51 2.09
CA THR A 107 -6.45 1.53 3.09
C THR A 107 -5.59 1.35 4.35
N CYS A 108 -5.44 0.11 4.83
CA CYS A 108 -4.68 -0.21 6.04
C CYS A 108 -3.16 -0.07 5.84
N ILE A 109 -2.65 -0.51 4.69
CA ILE A 109 -1.21 -0.50 4.40
C ILE A 109 -0.91 0.28 3.12
N ARG A 110 -0.20 1.42 3.29
CA ARG A 110 0.24 2.29 2.18
C ARG A 110 0.98 1.52 1.07
N PRO A 111 1.92 0.60 1.36
CA PRO A 111 2.66 -0.12 0.33
C PRO A 111 1.80 -0.94 -0.63
N ALA A 112 0.55 -1.25 -0.30
CA ALA A 112 -0.35 -2.02 -1.15
C ALA A 112 -1.08 -1.21 -2.23
N ARG A 113 -1.09 0.12 -2.12
CA ARG A 113 -1.71 1.03 -3.10
C ARG A 113 -1.19 0.88 -4.54
N PRO A 114 0.13 0.83 -4.81
CA PRO A 114 0.63 0.75 -6.18
C PRO A 114 0.23 -0.58 -6.85
N PHE A 115 0.21 -1.67 -6.08
CA PHE A 115 -0.26 -2.99 -6.54
C PHE A 115 -1.75 -2.97 -6.90
N LEU A 116 -2.59 -2.35 -6.06
CA LEU A 116 -4.00 -2.16 -6.37
C LEU A 116 -4.19 -1.30 -7.62
N GLN A 117 -3.42 -0.23 -7.77
CA GLN A 117 -3.49 0.65 -8.94
C GLN A 117 -3.16 -0.10 -10.23
N ARG A 118 -2.11 -0.94 -10.21
CA ARG A 118 -1.70 -1.76 -11.35
C ARG A 118 -2.80 -2.75 -11.76
N LEU A 119 -3.48 -3.36 -10.79
CA LEU A 119 -4.66 -4.18 -11.08
C LEU A 119 -5.76 -3.35 -11.74
N ARG A 120 -6.07 -2.15 -11.23
CA ARG A 120 -7.14 -1.27 -11.73
C ARG A 120 -6.92 -0.72 -13.14
N MET A 121 -5.71 -0.75 -13.69
CA MET A 121 -5.49 -0.25 -15.06
C MET A 121 -6.39 -0.92 -16.09
N GLN A 122 -6.70 -2.20 -15.90
CA GLN A 122 -7.59 -2.93 -16.80
C GLN A 122 -9.06 -2.52 -16.64
N GLU A 123 -9.46 -2.03 -15.47
CA GLU A 123 -10.84 -1.60 -15.20
C GLU A 123 -11.33 -0.52 -16.18
N ARG A 124 -10.44 0.42 -16.54
CA ARG A 124 -10.74 1.52 -17.49
C ARG A 124 -11.16 1.04 -18.88
N ARG A 125 -10.84 -0.21 -19.23
CA ARG A 125 -11.08 -0.79 -20.55
C ARG A 125 -12.19 -1.85 -20.53
N LEU A 126 -12.83 -2.12 -19.38
CA LEU A 126 -13.83 -3.19 -19.26
C LEU A 126 -15.19 -2.82 -19.83
N ARG A 127 -15.62 -3.56 -20.85
CA ARG A 127 -17.00 -3.52 -21.37
C ARG A 127 -17.94 -4.43 -20.58
N ARG A 128 -19.26 -4.27 -20.74
CA ARG A 128 -20.31 -4.92 -19.91
C ARG A 128 -20.24 -6.44 -19.87
N TRP A 129 -19.78 -7.08 -20.94
CA TRP A 129 -19.77 -8.54 -21.12
C TRP A 129 -18.38 -9.15 -21.28
N GLN A 130 -17.33 -8.36 -21.04
CA GLN A 130 -15.96 -8.77 -21.29
C GLN A 130 -15.38 -9.49 -20.07
N ARG A 131 -14.79 -10.66 -20.30
CA ARG A 131 -13.97 -11.37 -19.31
C ARG A 131 -12.57 -10.72 -19.26
N VAL A 132 -11.99 -10.67 -18.08
CA VAL A 132 -10.70 -10.02 -17.81
C VAL A 132 -9.62 -11.09 -17.85
N PRO A 133 -8.76 -11.16 -18.87
CA PRO A 133 -7.71 -12.16 -18.91
C PRO A 133 -6.72 -11.94 -17.77
N VAL A 134 -6.38 -13.01 -17.05
CA VAL A 134 -5.36 -13.00 -15.99
C VAL A 134 -3.98 -13.03 -16.66
N THR A 135 -3.54 -11.87 -17.12
CA THR A 135 -2.27 -11.68 -17.82
C THR A 135 -1.06 -11.97 -16.93
N ALA A 136 0.11 -12.23 -17.52
CA ALA A 136 1.35 -12.40 -16.76
C ALA A 136 1.66 -11.21 -15.81
N PRO A 137 1.54 -9.93 -16.23
CA PRO A 137 1.68 -8.79 -15.30
C PRO A 137 0.67 -8.80 -14.14
N MET A 138 -0.57 -9.25 -14.36
CA MET A 138 -1.55 -9.39 -13.30
C MET A 138 -1.14 -10.50 -12.32
N LYS A 139 -0.65 -11.64 -12.82
CA LYS A 139 -0.13 -12.72 -11.97
C LYS A 139 1.02 -12.24 -11.09
N GLN A 140 1.94 -11.43 -11.61
CA GLN A 140 3.04 -10.84 -10.81
C GLN A 140 2.50 -10.03 -9.62
N VAL A 141 1.49 -9.20 -9.85
CA VAL A 141 0.86 -8.40 -8.79
C VAL A 141 0.11 -9.28 -7.79
N LEU A 142 -0.63 -10.29 -8.26
CA LEU A 142 -1.32 -11.24 -7.40
C LEU A 142 -0.37 -12.03 -6.49
N ARG A 143 0.83 -12.37 -6.97
CA ARG A 143 1.86 -13.02 -6.14
C ARG A 143 2.32 -12.12 -5.01
N TRP A 144 2.50 -10.82 -5.27
CA TRP A 144 2.79 -9.88 -4.19
C TRP A 144 1.67 -9.83 -3.14
N TRP A 145 0.41 -9.82 -3.58
CA TRP A 145 -0.72 -9.89 -2.67
C TRP A 145 -0.71 -11.17 -1.82
N ALA A 146 -0.28 -12.30 -2.37
CA ALA A 146 -0.13 -13.54 -1.63
C ALA A 146 0.96 -13.48 -0.54
N ILE A 147 1.95 -12.58 -0.65
CA ILE A 147 2.94 -12.33 0.41
C ILE A 147 2.36 -11.40 1.49
N ILE A 148 1.74 -10.29 1.09
CA ILE A 148 1.37 -9.24 2.04
C ILE A 148 0.17 -9.63 2.91
N LEU A 149 -0.75 -10.43 2.38
CA LEU A 149 -1.96 -10.83 3.09
C LEU A 149 -1.68 -11.64 4.38
N PRO A 150 -0.76 -12.63 4.38
CA PRO A 150 -0.36 -13.29 5.62
C PRO A 150 0.66 -12.49 6.45
N SER A 151 1.11 -11.32 5.99
CA SER A 151 2.16 -10.55 6.68
C SER A 151 1.68 -9.99 8.02
N PRO A 152 2.53 -9.99 9.06
CA PRO A 152 2.23 -9.31 10.32
C PRO A 152 2.02 -7.80 10.15
N LEU A 153 2.43 -7.20 9.02
CA LEU A 153 2.20 -5.78 8.73
C LEU A 153 0.71 -5.40 8.61
N LEU A 154 -0.19 -6.37 8.41
CA LEU A 154 -1.63 -6.12 8.48
C LEU A 154 -2.17 -6.08 9.92
N ASN A 155 -1.35 -6.44 10.90
CA ASN A 155 -1.73 -6.67 12.27
C ASN A 155 -0.93 -5.76 13.20
N GLY A 156 -1.25 -4.47 13.16
CA GLY A 156 -0.69 -3.48 14.08
C GLY A 156 0.07 -2.36 13.38
N VAL A 157 -0.51 -1.72 12.36
CA VAL A 157 0.09 -0.52 11.74
C VAL A 157 -0.07 0.65 12.72
N PRO A 158 1.01 1.32 13.14
CA PRO A 158 0.88 2.44 14.07
C PRO A 158 -0.01 3.54 13.50
N MET A 159 -0.96 4.00 14.32
CA MET A 159 -1.97 4.98 13.95
C MET A 159 -1.35 6.32 13.53
N GLU A 160 -0.20 6.67 14.11
CA GLU A 160 0.56 7.87 13.75
C GLU A 160 0.80 7.97 12.24
N TYR A 161 1.15 6.88 11.57
CA TYR A 161 1.45 6.85 10.13
C TYR A 161 0.25 7.14 9.21
N PHE A 162 -0.96 7.19 9.76
CA PHE A 162 -2.17 7.61 9.04
C PHE A 162 -2.39 9.13 9.11
N HIS A 163 -1.87 9.80 10.13
CA HIS A 163 -1.96 11.25 10.30
C HIS A 163 -0.70 11.97 9.82
N ARG A 164 0.48 11.56 10.31
CA ARG A 164 1.77 12.19 10.02
C ARG A 164 2.86 11.13 9.94
N SER A 165 3.92 11.40 9.19
CA SER A 165 5.13 10.59 9.36
C SER A 165 5.89 11.11 10.60
N PRO A 166 6.50 10.24 11.41
CA PRO A 166 7.34 10.64 12.53
C PRO A 166 8.56 11.46 12.03
N GLU A 167 9.48 11.80 12.92
CA GLU A 167 10.72 12.43 12.50
C GLU A 167 11.56 11.46 11.66
N PRO A 168 12.13 11.90 10.52
CA PRO A 168 12.90 11.01 9.67
C PRO A 168 14.21 10.60 10.34
N ALA A 169 14.45 9.30 10.39
CA ALA A 169 15.74 8.74 10.80
C ALA A 169 16.81 8.97 9.72
N VAL A 170 16.38 9.06 8.45
CA VAL A 170 17.25 9.31 7.30
C VAL A 170 16.60 10.34 6.39
N VAL A 171 17.38 11.34 5.99
CA VAL A 171 16.99 12.34 4.97
C VAL A 171 17.86 12.14 3.74
N VAL A 172 17.22 11.91 2.61
CA VAL A 172 17.86 11.77 1.30
C VAL A 172 17.57 13.01 0.47
N GLU A 173 18.61 13.71 0.06
CA GLU A 173 18.54 14.86 -0.85
C GLU A 173 18.82 14.37 -2.27
N MET A 174 17.96 14.70 -3.22
CA MET A 174 18.03 14.08 -4.53
C MET A 174 17.53 14.99 -5.63
N ASP A 175 17.98 14.70 -6.84
CA ASP A 175 17.63 15.44 -8.05
C ASP A 175 17.84 14.57 -9.29
N ALA A 176 17.11 14.86 -10.35
CA ALA A 176 17.32 14.27 -11.66
C ALA A 176 17.33 15.32 -12.78
N SER A 177 18.18 15.10 -13.78
CA SER A 177 18.31 15.96 -14.95
C SER A 177 18.30 15.16 -16.25
N ASP A 178 18.50 15.83 -17.39
CA ASP A 178 18.69 15.18 -18.70
C ASP A 178 20.03 14.42 -18.81
N SER A 179 20.94 14.57 -17.85
CA SER A 179 22.26 13.94 -17.86
C SER A 179 22.44 12.81 -16.85
N GLY A 180 21.65 12.79 -15.78
CA GLY A 180 21.77 11.76 -14.75
C GLY A 180 20.84 12.03 -13.57
N LEU A 181 21.03 11.26 -12.51
CA LEU A 181 20.39 11.45 -11.21
C LEU A 181 21.43 11.43 -10.09
N CYS A 182 21.08 12.08 -8.99
CA CYS A 182 21.88 12.11 -7.78
C CYS A 182 21.00 11.88 -6.55
N ALA A 183 21.53 11.14 -5.59
CA ALA A 183 20.96 11.03 -4.25
C ALA A 183 22.09 11.15 -3.23
N LEU A 184 21.82 11.87 -2.14
CA LEU A 184 22.78 12.26 -1.13
C LEU A 184 22.20 11.94 0.24
N ILE A 185 23.04 11.44 1.15
CA ILE A 185 22.73 11.38 2.58
C ILE A 185 23.77 12.26 3.29
N PRO A 186 23.48 13.55 3.51
CA PRO A 186 24.46 14.46 4.10
C PRO A 186 24.96 14.01 5.47
N SER A 187 24.09 13.45 6.32
CA SER A 187 24.46 12.94 7.65
C SER A 187 25.52 11.84 7.60
N ASP A 188 25.50 11.03 6.54
CA ASP A 188 26.34 9.86 6.39
C ASP A 188 27.49 10.11 5.41
N ARG A 189 27.59 11.33 4.87
CA ARG A 189 28.48 11.70 3.76
C ARG A 189 28.43 10.67 2.63
N GLY A 190 27.22 10.21 2.31
CA GLY A 190 26.99 9.21 1.27
C GLY A 190 26.53 9.87 -0.03
N VAL A 191 27.11 9.46 -1.15
CA VAL A 191 26.75 9.95 -2.49
C VAL A 191 26.40 8.78 -3.40
N LEU A 192 25.29 8.91 -4.10
CA LEU A 192 24.90 8.09 -5.23
C LEU A 192 24.78 8.99 -6.45
N HIS A 193 25.47 8.61 -7.53
CA HIS A 193 25.45 9.33 -8.79
C HIS A 193 25.29 8.34 -9.94
N TYR A 194 24.24 8.50 -10.74
CA TYR A 194 23.96 7.66 -11.91
C TYR A 194 23.91 8.51 -13.18
N PRO A 195 24.92 8.41 -14.05
CA PRO A 195 24.91 9.07 -15.33
C PRO A 195 24.01 8.33 -16.34
N PHE A 196 23.14 9.05 -17.05
CA PHE A 196 22.33 8.43 -18.09
C PHE A 196 23.16 8.06 -19.32
N SER A 197 23.04 6.80 -19.73
CA SER A 197 23.55 6.25 -20.98
C SER A 197 23.00 6.99 -22.20
N ALA A 198 23.61 6.78 -23.37
CA ALA A 198 23.09 7.34 -24.62
C ALA A 198 21.66 6.82 -24.93
N ALA A 199 21.36 5.57 -24.58
CA ALA A 199 20.05 4.98 -24.79
C ALA A 199 18.98 5.64 -23.90
N GLU A 200 19.28 5.85 -22.61
CA GLU A 200 18.37 6.51 -21.67
C GLU A 200 18.15 7.99 -22.03
N ARG A 201 19.21 8.69 -22.48
CA ARG A 201 19.06 10.04 -23.06
C ARG A 201 18.20 10.04 -24.31
N GLY A 202 18.28 9.02 -25.15
CA GLY A 202 17.36 8.80 -26.27
C GLY A 202 15.90 8.66 -25.81
N LEU A 203 15.64 7.98 -24.68
CA LEU A 203 14.29 7.88 -24.11
C LEU A 203 13.78 9.21 -23.56
N ILE A 204 14.65 10.05 -22.99
CA ILE A 204 14.33 11.41 -22.55
C ILE A 204 13.84 12.24 -23.75
N GLU A 205 14.62 12.27 -24.84
CA GLU A 205 14.25 13.00 -26.05
C GLU A 205 12.97 12.43 -26.69
N ALA A 206 12.84 11.11 -26.76
CA ALA A 206 11.63 10.48 -27.26
C ALA A 206 10.39 10.81 -26.40
N THR A 207 10.56 10.99 -25.09
CA THR A 207 9.47 11.39 -24.19
C THR A 207 9.01 12.81 -24.44
N LYS A 208 9.91 13.73 -24.82
CA LYS A 208 9.56 15.11 -25.21
C LYS A 208 8.64 15.13 -26.43
N LEU A 209 8.83 14.19 -27.37
CA LEU A 209 8.00 14.03 -28.57
C LEU A 209 6.74 13.20 -28.33
N ASN A 210 6.83 12.17 -27.49
CA ASN A 210 5.75 11.25 -27.18
C ASN A 210 5.71 10.96 -25.66
N PRO A 211 4.80 11.62 -24.91
CA PRO A 211 4.66 11.41 -23.47
C PRO A 211 4.38 9.96 -23.05
N GLN A 212 3.92 9.09 -23.97
CA GLN A 212 3.69 7.67 -23.68
C GLN A 212 4.98 6.85 -23.50
N VAL A 213 6.15 7.38 -23.89
CA VAL A 213 7.46 6.73 -23.63
C VAL A 213 7.73 6.67 -22.12
N GLY A 214 7.25 7.68 -21.37
CA GLY A 214 7.21 7.66 -19.92
C GLY A 214 8.57 7.84 -19.23
N PHE A 215 9.58 8.38 -19.89
CA PHE A 215 10.87 8.73 -19.26
C PHE A 215 10.88 10.21 -18.83
N ASP A 216 9.77 10.69 -18.27
CA ASP A 216 9.60 12.08 -17.86
C ASP A 216 10.39 12.41 -16.59
N ILE A 217 10.49 13.70 -16.26
CA ILE A 217 11.20 14.15 -15.06
C ILE A 217 10.66 13.52 -13.77
N ASN A 218 9.33 13.33 -13.64
CA ASN A 218 8.74 12.76 -12.43
C ASN A 218 9.12 11.28 -12.26
N TYR A 219 9.19 10.53 -13.36
CA TYR A 219 9.72 9.16 -13.36
C TYR A 219 11.17 9.13 -12.92
N ARG A 220 12.02 10.03 -13.44
CA ARG A 220 13.45 10.08 -13.10
C ARG A 220 13.67 10.45 -11.63
N GLU A 221 12.87 11.36 -11.07
CA GLU A 221 12.87 11.63 -9.62
C GLU A 221 12.47 10.39 -8.82
N LEU A 222 11.41 9.66 -9.19
CA LEU A 222 11.07 8.42 -8.50
C LEU A 222 12.16 7.35 -8.64
N LEU A 223 12.85 7.34 -9.78
CA LEU A 223 13.95 6.43 -10.03
C LEU A 223 15.11 6.69 -9.06
N SER A 224 15.48 7.95 -8.75
CA SER A 224 16.50 8.23 -7.73
C SER A 224 16.07 7.76 -6.34
N CYS A 225 14.76 7.81 -6.01
CA CYS A 225 14.24 7.20 -4.77
C CYS A 225 14.51 5.69 -4.75
N ALA A 226 14.23 5.01 -5.88
CA ALA A 226 14.43 3.57 -6.00
C ALA A 226 15.90 3.17 -5.89
N PHE A 227 16.79 3.92 -6.54
CA PHE A 227 18.23 3.75 -6.42
C PHE A 227 18.70 3.91 -4.97
N ALA A 228 18.24 4.93 -4.27
CA ALA A 228 18.58 5.17 -2.87
C ALA A 228 18.11 4.01 -1.96
N VAL A 229 16.86 3.56 -2.09
CA VAL A 229 16.34 2.43 -1.30
C VAL A 229 17.04 1.13 -1.65
N HIS A 230 17.30 0.86 -2.93
CA HIS A 230 18.03 -0.33 -3.34
C HIS A 230 19.44 -0.36 -2.72
N THR A 231 20.14 0.76 -2.79
CA THR A 231 21.54 0.88 -2.36
C THR A 231 21.70 0.86 -0.85
N TRP A 232 20.90 1.66 -0.14
CA TRP A 232 21.08 1.86 1.30
C TRP A 232 20.02 1.19 2.17
N GLY A 233 18.91 0.70 1.59
CA GLY A 233 17.76 0.20 2.34
C GLY A 233 18.07 -0.95 3.28
N ARG A 234 18.98 -1.87 2.91
CA ARG A 234 19.42 -2.96 3.81
C ARG A 234 20.21 -2.43 5.01
N ARG A 235 21.05 -1.41 4.81
CA ARG A 235 21.79 -0.74 5.88
C ARG A 235 20.84 -0.02 6.82
N TRP A 236 19.85 0.69 6.29
CA TRP A 236 18.83 1.35 7.12
C TRP A 236 18.05 0.31 7.93
N ALA A 237 17.62 -0.79 7.30
CA ALA A 237 16.91 -1.86 7.99
C ALA A 237 17.71 -2.46 9.16
N SER A 238 19.03 -2.60 9.03
CA SER A 238 19.89 -3.10 10.13
C SER A 238 20.15 -2.08 11.22
N GLN A 239 19.96 -0.78 10.94
CA GLN A 239 20.09 0.32 11.91
C GLN A 239 18.79 0.61 12.67
N ARG A 240 17.67 -0.02 12.30
CA ARG A 240 16.37 0.17 12.94
C ARG A 240 16.43 -0.23 14.42
N ARG A 241 15.94 0.63 15.30
CA ARG A 241 15.83 0.33 16.73
C ARG A 241 14.82 -0.80 16.95
N PRO A 242 15.04 -1.71 17.91
CA PRO A 242 14.09 -2.80 18.19
C PRO A 242 12.69 -2.33 18.60
N ALA A 243 12.59 -1.13 19.19
CA ALA A 243 11.33 -0.54 19.63
C ALA A 243 10.53 0.12 18.48
N ASP A 244 11.19 0.44 17.36
CA ASP A 244 10.53 1.14 16.25
C ASP A 244 9.96 0.13 15.25
N PRO A 245 8.64 0.17 14.98
CA PRO A 245 8.00 -0.76 14.05
C PRO A 245 8.50 -0.56 12.61
N LEU A 246 8.81 0.69 12.21
CA LEU A 246 9.33 1.03 10.89
C LEU A 246 10.39 2.14 10.99
N LEU A 247 11.41 2.10 10.14
CA LEU A 247 12.37 3.19 9.99
C LEU A 247 11.87 4.20 8.97
N HIS A 248 11.74 5.48 9.37
CA HIS A 248 11.26 6.54 8.49
C HIS A 248 12.39 7.16 7.66
N VAL A 249 12.26 7.08 6.33
CA VAL A 249 13.12 7.70 5.33
C VAL A 249 12.37 8.83 4.65
N GLN A 250 12.96 10.03 4.62
CA GLN A 250 12.39 11.19 3.93
C GLN A 250 13.23 11.56 2.71
N PHE A 251 12.58 11.61 1.55
CA PHE A 251 13.16 12.10 0.29
C PHE A 251 12.83 13.58 0.12
N LYS A 252 13.82 14.43 -0.10
CA LYS A 252 13.66 15.82 -0.52
C LYS A 252 13.75 15.87 -2.04
N ILE A 253 12.66 16.29 -2.68
CA ILE A 253 12.50 16.30 -4.13
C ILE A 253 12.07 17.70 -4.55
N ASP A 254 12.67 18.27 -5.59
CA ASP A 254 12.36 19.62 -6.05
C ASP A 254 11.06 19.70 -6.89
N ASN A 255 10.62 18.54 -7.40
CA ASN A 255 9.43 18.41 -8.22
C ASN A 255 8.20 17.98 -7.40
N THR A 256 7.25 18.91 -7.24
CA THR A 256 5.99 18.68 -6.51
C THR A 256 5.13 17.53 -7.06
N SER A 257 5.17 17.27 -8.37
CA SER A 257 4.45 16.14 -8.98
C SER A 257 5.07 14.80 -8.60
N ALA A 258 6.40 14.71 -8.59
CA ALA A 258 7.12 13.52 -8.12
C ALA A 258 6.86 13.26 -6.63
N VAL A 259 6.86 14.32 -5.79
CA VAL A 259 6.46 14.24 -4.37
C VAL A 259 5.06 13.65 -4.23
N ALA A 260 4.09 14.13 -5.03
CA ALA A 260 2.72 13.63 -5.00
C ALA A 260 2.64 12.16 -5.44
N TRP A 261 3.37 11.76 -6.48
CA TRP A 261 3.40 10.38 -6.98
C TRP A 261 3.99 9.43 -5.94
N HIS A 262 5.10 9.81 -5.31
CA HIS A 262 5.72 9.05 -4.23
C HIS A 262 4.75 8.90 -3.05
N ASN A 263 4.25 10.01 -2.49
CA ASN A 263 3.41 9.97 -1.29
C ASN A 263 2.11 9.20 -1.49
N ARG A 264 1.47 9.35 -2.66
CA ARG A 264 0.26 8.60 -3.02
C ARG A 264 0.56 7.15 -3.39
N MET A 265 1.82 6.82 -3.70
CA MET A 265 2.27 5.54 -4.28
C MET A 265 1.46 5.22 -5.55
N ALA A 266 1.31 6.20 -6.42
CA ALA A 266 0.43 6.11 -7.57
C ALA A 266 0.90 6.96 -8.75
N SER A 267 0.88 6.39 -9.97
CA SER A 267 1.15 7.11 -11.22
C SER A 267 0.37 6.54 -12.41
N CYS A 268 0.07 7.38 -13.40
CA CYS A 268 -0.45 6.95 -14.71
C CYS A 268 0.67 6.57 -15.69
N ASN A 269 1.91 6.94 -15.40
CA ASN A 269 3.09 6.54 -16.18
C ASN A 269 3.45 5.08 -15.84
N PHE A 270 3.56 4.24 -16.87
CA PHE A 270 3.77 2.79 -16.69
C PHE A 270 5.15 2.45 -16.10
N ARG A 271 6.19 3.23 -16.41
CA ARG A 271 7.52 3.06 -15.81
C ARG A 271 7.50 3.44 -14.34
N ALA A 272 6.90 4.60 -14.04
CA ALA A 272 6.71 5.06 -12.67
C ALA A 272 5.91 4.08 -11.82
N GLN A 273 4.92 3.38 -12.39
CA GLN A 273 4.19 2.32 -11.69
C GLN A 273 5.08 1.16 -11.23
N THR A 274 6.03 0.72 -12.06
CA THR A 274 7.00 -0.31 -11.65
C THR A 274 7.84 0.19 -10.48
N ILE A 275 8.30 1.45 -10.54
CA ILE A 275 9.09 2.06 -9.47
C ILE A 275 8.32 2.17 -8.15
N VAL A 276 7.07 2.66 -8.16
CA VAL A 276 6.29 2.72 -6.90
C VAL A 276 5.92 1.33 -6.37
N CYS A 277 5.80 0.31 -7.24
CA CYS A 277 5.64 -1.08 -6.78
C CYS A 277 6.92 -1.61 -6.11
N LEU A 278 8.10 -1.32 -6.67
CA LEU A 278 9.39 -1.68 -6.05
C LEU A 278 9.58 -0.98 -4.70
N LEU A 279 9.31 0.32 -4.64
CA LEU A 279 9.35 1.08 -3.39
C LEU A 279 8.39 0.47 -2.34
N GLY A 280 7.16 0.13 -2.73
CA GLY A 280 6.21 -0.52 -1.83
C GLY A 280 6.65 -1.92 -1.38
N PHE A 281 7.27 -2.69 -2.28
CA PHE A 281 7.87 -3.98 -1.92
C PHE A 281 9.01 -3.82 -0.90
N TRP A 282 9.90 -2.84 -1.10
CA TRP A 282 11.00 -2.59 -0.19
C TRP A 282 10.56 -1.98 1.14
N GLU A 283 9.54 -1.11 1.18
CA GLU A 283 8.95 -0.63 2.43
C GLU A 283 8.55 -1.83 3.33
N VAL A 284 7.89 -2.82 2.74
CA VAL A 284 7.48 -4.05 3.44
C VAL A 284 8.70 -4.90 3.81
N GLY A 285 9.55 -5.22 2.84
CA GLY A 285 10.63 -6.20 3.01
C GLY A 285 11.78 -5.70 3.90
N LEU A 286 11.97 -4.39 4.00
CA LEU A 286 13.04 -3.75 4.77
C LEU A 286 12.52 -3.07 6.05
N GLY A 287 11.20 -3.11 6.30
CA GLY A 287 10.60 -2.45 7.45
C GLY A 287 10.79 -0.93 7.43
N LEU A 288 10.62 -0.33 6.26
CA LEU A 288 10.78 1.10 6.04
C LEU A 288 9.42 1.80 5.89
N ARG A 289 9.38 3.06 6.26
CA ARG A 289 8.34 4.01 5.87
C ARG A 289 9.01 5.11 5.05
N SER A 290 8.63 5.27 3.80
CA SER A 290 9.11 6.38 2.97
C SER A 290 8.11 7.53 2.94
N SER A 291 8.63 8.75 2.89
CA SER A 291 7.86 9.96 2.56
C SER A 291 8.67 10.85 1.64
N ALA A 292 8.01 11.68 0.84
CA ALA A 292 8.65 12.73 0.06
C ALA A 292 8.17 14.11 0.53
N VAL A 293 9.08 15.09 0.53
CA VAL A 293 8.79 16.50 0.80
C VAL A 293 9.37 17.35 -0.31
N HIS A 294 8.71 18.46 -0.60
CA HIS A 294 9.21 19.42 -1.58
C HIS A 294 10.36 20.24 -0.99
N VAL A 295 11.43 20.41 -1.75
CA VAL A 295 12.51 21.35 -1.47
C VAL A 295 12.59 22.36 -2.62
N ALA A 296 12.84 23.64 -2.35
CA ALA A 296 13.01 24.59 -3.45
C ALA A 296 14.31 24.28 -4.21
N GLY A 297 14.32 24.41 -5.54
CA GLY A 297 15.53 24.16 -6.34
C GLY A 297 16.74 25.01 -5.90
N ALA A 298 16.50 26.22 -5.39
CA ALA A 298 17.55 27.08 -4.82
C ALA A 298 18.25 26.47 -3.59
N ASP A 299 17.57 25.58 -2.87
CA ASP A 299 18.08 24.88 -1.69
C ASP A 299 18.61 23.47 -2.04
N ASN A 300 18.34 22.95 -3.25
CA ASN A 300 18.72 21.61 -3.70
C ASN A 300 20.04 21.57 -4.51
N ARG A 301 20.95 22.52 -4.26
CA ARG A 301 22.08 22.83 -5.17
C ARG A 301 23.09 21.70 -5.34
N ILE A 302 23.37 20.93 -4.28
CA ILE A 302 24.36 19.84 -4.35
C ILE A 302 23.80 18.69 -5.18
N ALA A 303 22.53 18.33 -4.95
CA ALA A 303 21.86 17.28 -5.71
C ALA A 303 21.70 17.69 -7.19
N ASP A 304 21.30 18.94 -7.48
CA ASP A 304 21.21 19.48 -8.85
C ASP A 304 22.55 19.47 -9.58
N ALA A 305 23.64 19.89 -8.90
CA ALA A 305 24.97 19.78 -9.48
C ALA A 305 25.37 18.32 -9.73
N GLY A 306 25.03 17.43 -8.80
CA GLY A 306 25.23 15.99 -8.91
C GLY A 306 24.52 15.38 -10.11
N SER A 307 23.25 15.71 -10.32
CA SER A 307 22.46 15.20 -11.45
C SER A 307 22.96 15.72 -12.80
N ARG A 308 23.73 16.82 -12.82
CA ARG A 308 24.25 17.52 -14.00
C ARG A 308 25.77 17.46 -14.17
N THR A 309 26.48 16.62 -13.42
CA THR A 309 27.95 16.51 -13.52
C THR A 309 28.43 16.29 -14.96
N ASN A 310 27.71 15.49 -15.74
CA ASN A 310 28.04 15.21 -17.14
C ASN A 310 27.56 16.28 -18.14
N SER A 311 26.83 17.30 -17.70
CA SER A 311 26.36 18.40 -18.56
C SER A 311 27.37 19.53 -18.69
N GLY A 312 28.32 19.67 -17.77
CA GLY A 312 29.32 20.75 -17.82
C GLY A 312 30.33 20.74 -16.68
N ALA A 313 31.56 21.20 -17.00
CA ALA A 313 32.70 21.19 -16.07
C ALA A 313 32.47 21.99 -14.78
N ALA A 314 31.67 23.07 -14.83
CA ALA A 314 31.35 23.88 -13.65
C ALA A 314 30.51 23.09 -12.63
N MET A 315 29.51 22.34 -13.08
CA MET A 315 28.66 21.51 -12.19
C MET A 315 29.46 20.34 -11.62
N ALA A 316 30.27 19.68 -12.45
CA ALA A 316 31.17 18.63 -11.98
C ALA A 316 32.14 19.13 -10.90
N SER A 317 32.78 20.29 -11.13
CA SER A 317 33.73 20.88 -10.18
C SER A 317 33.04 21.28 -8.87
N PHE A 318 31.89 21.95 -8.95
CA PHE A 318 31.10 22.35 -7.78
C PHE A 318 30.63 21.14 -6.96
N PHE A 319 30.15 20.09 -7.64
CA PHE A 319 29.74 18.85 -6.99
C PHE A 319 30.93 18.16 -6.30
N GLN A 320 32.06 18.03 -6.99
CA GLN A 320 33.26 17.39 -6.45
C GLN A 320 33.84 18.17 -5.25
N GLU A 321 33.82 19.50 -5.30
CA GLU A 321 34.28 20.35 -4.19
C GLU A 321 33.43 20.10 -2.93
N LEU A 322 32.10 20.10 -3.07
CA LEU A 322 31.18 19.97 -1.93
C LEU A 322 31.03 18.54 -1.42
N THR A 323 31.31 17.56 -2.25
CA THR A 323 31.28 16.13 -1.88
C THR A 323 32.67 15.53 -1.68
N SER A 324 33.70 16.38 -1.55
CA SER A 324 35.07 15.94 -1.29
C SER A 324 35.15 15.11 0.00
N GLY A 325 35.69 13.88 -0.11
CA GLY A 325 35.79 12.93 1.00
C GLY A 325 34.50 12.21 1.37
N TRP A 326 33.43 12.36 0.58
CA TRP A 326 32.19 11.59 0.74
C TRP A 326 32.35 10.20 0.10
N ALA A 327 31.66 9.21 0.67
CA ALA A 327 31.67 7.85 0.14
C ALA A 327 30.75 7.78 -1.09
N GLN A 328 31.37 7.71 -2.27
CA GLN A 328 30.65 7.43 -3.52
C GLN A 328 30.31 5.95 -3.59
N VAL A 329 29.03 5.64 -3.78
CA VAL A 329 28.57 4.27 -3.96
C VAL A 329 28.55 3.92 -5.43
N GLU A 330 29.21 2.82 -5.79
CA GLU A 330 29.12 2.24 -7.13
C GLU A 330 27.71 1.66 -7.31
N ILE A 331 27.05 2.05 -8.39
CA ILE A 331 25.67 1.66 -8.65
C ILE A 331 25.67 0.29 -9.32
N LEU A 332 25.24 -0.70 -8.55
CA LEU A 332 24.84 -2.02 -9.01
C LEU A 332 23.42 -2.23 -8.43
N PRO A 333 22.39 -1.74 -9.14
CA PRO A 333 22.08 -2.20 -10.49
C PRO A 333 21.87 -1.06 -11.51
N ASP A 334 21.87 -1.31 -12.82
CA ASP A 334 21.36 -0.33 -13.79
C ASP A 334 19.80 -0.25 -13.81
N ILE A 335 19.20 0.62 -14.64
CA ILE A 335 17.72 0.71 -14.73
C ILE A 335 17.09 -0.63 -15.15
N ALA A 336 17.71 -1.35 -16.08
CA ALA A 336 17.19 -2.61 -16.59
C ALA A 336 17.25 -3.70 -15.50
N GLU A 337 18.30 -3.73 -14.68
CA GLU A 337 18.44 -4.62 -13.54
C GLU A 337 17.46 -4.27 -12.40
N LEU A 338 17.15 -2.98 -12.19
CA LEU A 338 16.08 -2.52 -11.30
C LEU A 338 14.70 -3.02 -11.78
N GLU A 339 14.41 -2.88 -13.08
CA GLU A 339 13.20 -3.42 -13.70
C GLU A 339 13.18 -4.96 -13.66
N ALA A 340 14.32 -5.62 -13.85
CA ALA A 340 14.47 -7.07 -13.74
C ALA A 340 14.28 -7.55 -12.29
N THR A 341 14.67 -6.75 -11.29
CA THR A 341 14.43 -7.04 -9.88
C THR A 341 12.94 -7.17 -9.61
N TRP A 342 12.12 -6.28 -10.17
CA TRP A 342 10.66 -6.41 -10.11
C TRP A 342 10.17 -7.72 -10.73
N HIS A 343 10.71 -8.09 -11.89
CA HIS A 343 10.40 -9.36 -12.54
C HIS A 343 10.84 -10.57 -11.69
N SER A 344 12.02 -10.55 -11.08
CA SER A 344 12.55 -11.64 -10.25
C SER A 344 11.81 -11.82 -8.93
N ILE A 345 11.43 -10.72 -8.26
CA ILE A 345 10.57 -10.74 -7.06
C ILE A 345 9.29 -11.52 -7.35
N SER A 346 8.76 -11.37 -8.56
CA SER A 346 7.55 -12.07 -8.96
C SER A 346 7.75 -13.58 -9.16
N GLU A 347 8.96 -14.07 -9.47
CA GLU A 347 9.19 -15.50 -9.75
C GLU A 347 9.49 -16.33 -8.50
N ARG A 348 10.11 -15.74 -7.47
CA ARG A 348 10.53 -16.45 -6.24
C ARG A 348 9.40 -16.87 -5.29
N ILE A 349 8.13 -16.72 -5.69
CA ILE A 349 6.94 -17.00 -4.87
C ILE A 349 6.28 -18.30 -5.35
N LEU A 350 7.03 -19.39 -5.30
CA LEU A 350 6.54 -20.74 -5.61
C LEU A 350 6.70 -21.73 -4.45
N TRP A 351 7.39 -21.36 -3.36
CA TRP A 351 7.67 -22.32 -2.27
C TRP A 351 6.74 -22.21 -1.05
N SER A 352 5.97 -21.13 -0.89
CA SER A 352 5.14 -20.90 0.31
C SER A 352 3.63 -21.10 0.09
N LEU A 353 3.20 -21.47 -1.11
CA LEU A 353 1.79 -21.72 -1.45
C LEU A 353 1.43 -23.21 -1.58
N GLN A 354 2.34 -24.13 -1.27
CA GLN A 354 1.93 -25.51 -1.05
C GLN A 354 1.12 -25.56 0.25
N PRO A 355 -0.15 -25.99 0.23
CA PRO A 355 -0.86 -26.25 1.47
C PRO A 355 -0.11 -27.35 2.22
N THR A 356 0.39 -27.03 3.41
CA THR A 356 0.77 -28.06 4.37
C THR A 356 -0.44 -28.97 4.58
N PRO A 357 -0.33 -30.30 4.37
CA PRO A 357 -1.42 -31.20 4.67
C PRO A 357 -1.78 -31.03 6.15
N SER A 358 -3.03 -30.69 6.41
CA SER A 358 -3.56 -30.52 7.76
C SER A 358 -3.33 -31.80 8.56
N ILE A 359 -2.38 -31.78 9.49
CA ILE A 359 -2.31 -32.76 10.57
C ILE A 359 -3.28 -32.27 11.64
N TRP A 360 -4.56 -32.57 11.43
CA TRP A 360 -5.55 -32.66 12.49
C TRP A 360 -6.09 -34.10 12.46
N PRO A 361 -6.20 -34.79 13.60
CA PRO A 361 -6.66 -36.18 13.62
C PRO A 361 -8.09 -36.23 13.07
N ARG A 362 -8.30 -37.00 12.01
CA ARG A 362 -9.64 -37.34 11.51
C ARG A 362 -10.37 -38.09 12.62
N SER A 363 -11.40 -37.50 13.20
CA SER A 363 -12.45 -38.25 13.89
C SER A 363 -13.11 -39.21 12.89
N ALA A 364 -13.16 -40.48 13.25
CA ALA A 364 -13.68 -41.56 12.41
C ALA A 364 -15.17 -41.35 12.04
N PRO A 365 -15.63 -41.82 10.88
CA PRO A 365 -17.03 -41.69 10.48
C PRO A 365 -17.92 -42.66 11.28
N GLY A 366 -18.96 -42.13 11.93
CA GLY A 366 -20.03 -42.92 12.52
C GLY A 366 -20.88 -43.61 11.44
N THR A 367 -21.24 -44.86 11.71
CA THR A 367 -21.99 -45.79 10.87
C THR A 367 -23.44 -45.31 10.61
N PRO A 368 -24.06 -45.57 9.43
CA PRO A 368 -25.43 -45.14 9.15
C PRO A 368 -26.46 -46.08 9.78
N GLY A 369 -27.36 -45.55 10.61
CA GLY A 369 -28.55 -46.25 11.10
C GLY A 369 -29.76 -46.07 10.17
N GLN A 370 -30.49 -47.15 9.95
CA GLN A 370 -31.68 -47.31 9.11
C GLN A 370 -32.90 -46.45 9.53
N PRO A 371 -33.89 -46.24 8.61
CA PRO A 371 -35.01 -45.33 8.81
C PRO A 371 -36.14 -45.96 9.63
N ALA A 372 -36.79 -45.16 10.49
CA ALA A 372 -38.02 -45.52 11.19
C ALA A 372 -39.20 -44.66 10.70
N GLU A 373 -40.34 -45.33 10.58
CA GLU A 373 -41.60 -44.89 9.97
C GLU A 373 -42.37 -43.77 10.72
N ALA A 374 -43.09 -43.01 9.90
CA ALA A 374 -44.39 -42.35 10.07
C ALA A 374 -44.94 -42.01 11.47
N SER A 375 -45.29 -40.73 11.65
CA SER A 375 -46.66 -40.31 12.03
C SER A 375 -46.87 -38.80 11.87
N SER A 376 -47.82 -38.41 11.01
CA SER A 376 -48.42 -37.07 10.92
C SER A 376 -49.23 -36.73 12.19
N PRO A 377 -49.55 -35.44 12.46
CA PRO A 377 -50.77 -34.87 11.88
C PRO A 377 -50.70 -33.38 11.45
N ARG A 378 -51.74 -33.02 10.70
CA ARG A 378 -52.09 -31.76 10.03
C ARG A 378 -52.24 -30.53 10.95
N SER A 379 -51.91 -29.35 10.41
CA SER A 379 -52.76 -28.14 10.31
C SER A 379 -51.93 -27.03 9.62
N SER A 380 -52.18 -26.70 8.36
CA SER A 380 -53.00 -25.55 7.90
C SER A 380 -52.71 -24.24 8.63
N ASP A 381 -51.90 -23.37 8.01
CA ASP A 381 -52.36 -22.03 7.58
C ASP A 381 -51.24 -21.23 6.90
N THR A 382 -51.45 -20.95 5.61
CA THR A 382 -50.81 -19.86 4.84
C THR A 382 -51.60 -18.57 5.05
N PRO A 383 -50.95 -17.38 5.05
CA PRO A 383 -51.21 -16.51 3.90
C PRO A 383 -50.06 -15.60 3.44
N ARG A 384 -49.97 -15.54 2.10
CA ARG A 384 -49.84 -14.37 1.19
C ARG A 384 -48.67 -13.39 1.29
N MET A 385 -47.92 -13.39 0.18
CA MET A 385 -47.23 -12.28 -0.47
C MET A 385 -47.93 -10.92 -0.33
N PHE A 386 -47.14 -9.88 -0.06
CA PHE A 386 -47.41 -8.52 -0.51
C PHE A 386 -46.22 -8.02 -1.34
N ASN A 387 -46.51 -7.72 -2.61
CA ASN A 387 -45.75 -6.83 -3.46
C ASN A 387 -46.01 -5.39 -3.01
N TYR A 388 -45.00 -4.53 -3.02
CA TYR A 388 -45.19 -3.09 -3.24
C TYR A 388 -44.14 -2.56 -4.21
N ASN A 389 -44.66 -1.68 -5.07
CA ASN A 389 -44.05 -1.03 -6.24
C ASN A 389 -42.81 -0.19 -5.94
#